data_AF-A0A5B8Z4V1-F1
#
_entry.id   AF-A0A5B8Z4V1-F1
#
_cell.length_a   1.000
_cell.length_b   1.000
_cell.length_c   1.000
_cell.angle_alpha   90.00
_cell.angle_beta   90.00
_cell.angle_gamma   90.00
#
_symmetry.space_group_name_H-M   'P 1'
#
loop_
_entity.id
_entity.type
_entity.pdbx_description
1 polymer ?
#
loop_
_entity_poly.entity_id
_entity_poly.type
_entity_poly.pdbx_seq_one_letter_code
_entity_poly.pdbx_strand_id
1 'polypeptide(L)'
;MRKMEEKNYGKSGYKIFKSAAKDYANHPEKTASLIKKTIRKANKNKTSLKNIWGNFHLLIDLIKAWSNGDYKNISKKSIVFIIASILYFVSPIDIVPDFIVGFGILDDAAVLSFAIKQLSSELEKFKEWKKSEPINLK
;
A
#
# COMPACT_ATOMS: atom_id res chain seq x y z
N MET A 1 28.99 30.85 -13.50
CA MET A 1 28.56 29.53 -12.96
C MET A 1 27.12 29.65 -12.43
N ARG A 2 26.13 29.08 -13.15
CA ARG A 2 24.74 29.03 -12.66
C ARG A 2 24.63 27.98 -11.56
N LYS A 3 24.33 28.42 -10.33
CA LYS A 3 23.88 27.52 -9.24
C LYS A 3 22.52 26.96 -9.66
N MET A 4 22.44 25.64 -9.83
CA MET A 4 21.16 24.95 -10.01
C MET A 4 20.39 25.04 -8.69
N GLU A 5 19.16 25.54 -8.74
CA GLU A 5 18.24 25.58 -7.62
C GLU A 5 17.85 24.16 -7.22
N GLU A 6 18.25 23.72 -6.02
CA GLU A 6 17.71 22.52 -5.38
C GLU A 6 16.22 22.71 -5.11
N LYS A 7 15.40 22.14 -5.99
CA LYS A 7 13.95 22.14 -5.87
C LYS A 7 13.50 21.41 -4.60
N ASN A 8 12.87 22.15 -3.68
CA ASN A 8 12.35 21.78 -2.35
C ASN A 8 11.20 20.72 -2.32
N TYR A 9 11.05 19.86 -3.33
CA TYR A 9 9.94 18.88 -3.37
C TYR A 9 10.04 17.77 -2.31
N GLY A 10 11.24 17.47 -1.79
CA GLY A 10 11.48 16.34 -0.88
C GLY A 10 10.95 16.51 0.55
N LYS A 11 10.97 17.73 1.11
CA LYS A 11 10.62 17.97 2.52
C LYS A 11 9.11 17.92 2.80
N SER A 12 8.29 18.41 1.86
CA SER A 12 6.83 18.42 2.00
C SER A 12 6.23 17.02 1.82
N GLY A 13 6.68 16.30 0.79
CA GLY A 13 6.28 14.91 0.55
C GLY A 13 6.62 14.00 1.74
N TYR A 14 7.84 14.08 2.28
CA TYR A 14 8.25 13.29 3.45
C TYR A 14 7.35 13.48 4.68
N LYS A 15 6.88 14.71 4.95
CA LYS A 15 5.96 14.99 6.05
C LYS A 15 4.60 14.33 5.83
N ILE A 16 4.06 14.42 4.61
CA ILE A 16 2.80 13.76 4.22
C ILE A 16 2.94 12.24 4.36
N PHE A 17 4.03 11.65 3.84
CA PHE A 17 4.31 10.22 3.94
C PHE A 17 4.42 9.78 5.41
N LYS A 18 5.14 10.52 6.24
CA LYS A 18 5.27 10.20 7.67
C LYS A 18 3.92 10.31 8.39
N SER A 19 3.08 11.28 8.04
CA SER A 19 1.77 11.51 8.67
C SER A 19 0.79 10.37 8.36
N ALA A 20 0.65 9.97 7.09
CA ALA A 20 -0.29 8.90 6.72
C ALA A 20 0.12 7.55 7.30
N ALA A 21 1.40 7.17 7.21
CA ALA A 21 1.89 5.95 7.86
C ALA A 21 1.68 6.00 9.38
N LYS A 22 1.90 7.15 10.02
CA LYS A 22 1.70 7.30 11.46
C LYS A 22 0.21 7.26 11.84
N ASP A 23 -0.69 7.85 11.05
CA ASP A 23 -2.12 7.82 11.32
C ASP A 23 -2.65 6.38 11.31
N TYR A 24 -2.35 5.61 10.26
CA TYR A 24 -2.78 4.21 10.18
C TYR A 24 -2.11 3.30 11.22
N ALA A 25 -0.84 3.55 11.55
CA ALA A 25 -0.15 2.81 12.60
C ALA A 25 -0.72 3.10 14.01
N ASN A 26 -1.14 4.34 14.27
CA ASN A 26 -1.71 4.75 15.55
C ASN A 26 -3.19 4.39 15.70
N HIS A 27 -3.86 3.98 14.62
CA HIS A 27 -5.27 3.65 14.58
C HIS A 27 -5.47 2.24 13.98
N PRO A 28 -5.13 1.18 14.73
CA PRO A 28 -5.22 -0.20 14.26
C PRO A 28 -6.63 -0.57 13.75
N GLU A 29 -7.68 0.03 14.32
CA GLU A 29 -9.07 -0.12 13.88
C GLU A 29 -9.32 0.43 12.47
N LYS A 30 -8.69 1.56 12.11
CA LYS A 30 -8.75 2.11 10.74
C LYS A 30 -8.05 1.17 9.77
N THR A 31 -6.87 0.67 10.13
CA THR A 31 -6.09 -0.27 9.31
C THR A 31 -6.84 -1.59 9.12
N ALA A 32 -7.41 -2.16 10.18
CA ALA A 32 -8.21 -3.37 10.11
C ALA A 32 -9.47 -3.20 9.25
N SER A 33 -10.17 -2.06 9.40
CA SER A 33 -11.34 -1.73 8.58
C SER A 33 -10.98 -1.60 7.10
N LEU A 34 -9.86 -0.91 6.81
CA LEU A 34 -9.35 -0.78 5.44
C LEU A 34 -9.03 -2.14 4.84
N ILE A 35 -8.28 -2.98 5.54
CA ILE A 35 -7.95 -4.35 5.10
C ILE A 35 -9.22 -5.17 4.85
N LYS A 36 -10.22 -5.11 5.74
CA LYS A 36 -11.50 -5.81 5.59
C LYS A 36 -12.23 -5.38 4.32
N LYS A 37 -12.32 -4.07 4.06
CA LYS A 37 -12.94 -3.54 2.83
C LYS A 37 -12.16 -3.98 1.58
N THR A 38 -10.83 -3.98 1.67
CA THR A 38 -9.92 -4.39 0.59
C THR A 38 -10.12 -5.84 0.20
N ILE A 39 -10.07 -6.75 1.17
CA ILE A 39 -10.28 -8.19 0.94
C ILE A 39 -11.67 -8.43 0.36
N ARG A 40 -12.71 -7.76 0.87
CA ARG A 40 -14.06 -7.88 0.34
C ARG A 40 -14.16 -7.47 -1.13
N LYS A 41 -13.55 -6.34 -1.51
CA LYS A 41 -13.56 -5.89 -2.91
C LYS A 41 -12.69 -6.77 -3.81
N ALA A 42 -11.54 -7.23 -3.32
CA ALA A 42 -10.67 -8.16 -4.05
C ALA A 42 -11.34 -9.50 -4.32
N ASN A 43 -12.06 -10.07 -3.34
CA ASN A 43 -12.83 -11.31 -3.53
C ASN A 43 -13.93 -11.16 -4.59
N LYS A 44 -14.60 -10.01 -4.66
CA LYS A 44 -15.59 -9.72 -5.72
C LYS A 44 -14.95 -9.64 -7.12
N ASN A 45 -13.68 -9.20 -7.18
CA ASN A 45 -12.92 -9.02 -8.42
C ASN A 45 -11.85 -10.11 -8.63
N LYS A 46 -12.04 -11.29 -8.03
CA LYS A 46 -11.02 -12.36 -8.01
C LYS A 46 -10.56 -12.76 -9.42
N THR A 47 -11.47 -12.77 -10.39
CA THR A 47 -11.15 -13.09 -11.79
C THR A 47 -10.15 -12.10 -12.39
N SER A 48 -10.38 -10.79 -12.21
CA SER A 48 -9.47 -9.74 -12.70
C SER A 48 -8.14 -9.73 -11.96
N LEU A 49 -8.11 -10.19 -10.71
CA LEU A 49 -6.92 -10.26 -9.86
C LEU A 49 -6.18 -11.61 -9.93
N LYS A 50 -6.63 -12.56 -10.76
CA LYS A 50 -6.11 -13.94 -10.78
C LYS A 50 -4.58 -14.00 -10.86
N ASN A 51 -3.98 -13.17 -11.71
CA ASN A 51 -2.54 -13.17 -11.97
C ASN A 51 -1.70 -12.56 -10.84
N ILE A 52 -2.33 -11.76 -9.97
CA ILE A 52 -1.66 -11.08 -8.86
C ILE A 52 -2.14 -11.56 -7.48
N TRP A 53 -3.01 -12.58 -7.43
CA TRP A 53 -3.70 -13.02 -6.22
C TRP A 53 -2.76 -13.36 -5.07
N GLY A 54 -1.67 -14.09 -5.36
CA GLY A 54 -0.66 -14.43 -4.35
C GLY A 54 0.05 -13.20 -3.79
N ASN A 55 0.46 -12.28 -4.66
CA ASN A 55 1.13 -11.04 -4.26
C ASN A 55 0.18 -10.08 -3.53
N PHE A 56 -1.11 -10.09 -3.87
CA PHE A 56 -2.13 -9.36 -3.14
C PHE A 56 -2.22 -9.84 -1.70
N HIS A 57 -2.31 -11.15 -1.46
CA HIS A 57 -2.31 -11.69 -0.10
C HIS A 57 -1.04 -11.35 0.66
N LEU A 58 0.12 -11.45 0.00
CA LEU A 58 1.40 -11.08 0.59
C LEU A 58 1.47 -9.60 0.98
N LEU A 59 0.89 -8.71 0.16
CA LEU A 59 0.77 -7.28 0.44
C LEU A 59 -0.14 -7.02 1.65
N ILE A 60 -1.27 -7.73 1.75
CA ILE A 60 -2.16 -7.62 2.92
C ILE A 60 -1.45 -8.08 4.20
N ASP A 61 -0.72 -9.20 4.14
CA ASP A 61 0.03 -9.71 5.29
C ASP A 61 1.14 -8.76 5.73
N LEU A 62 1.83 -8.14 4.77
CA LEU A 62 2.85 -7.14 5.02
C LEU A 62 2.30 -5.94 5.81
N ILE A 63 1.12 -5.44 5.44
CA ILE A 63 0.49 -4.31 6.16
C ILE A 63 0.08 -4.73 7.57
N LYS A 64 -0.45 -5.95 7.74
CA LYS A 64 -0.81 -6.46 9.07
C LYS A 64 0.42 -6.55 9.97
N ALA A 65 1.47 -7.21 9.50
CA ALA A 65 2.72 -7.36 10.24
C ALA A 65 3.36 -6.01 10.57
N TRP A 66 3.32 -5.07 9.62
CA TRP A 66 3.79 -3.70 9.88
C TRP A 66 2.92 -2.96 10.90
N SER A 67 1.60 -3.05 10.80
CA SER A 67 0.67 -2.38 11.71
C SER A 67 0.73 -2.93 13.13
N ASN A 68 1.02 -4.22 13.29
CA ASN A 68 1.23 -4.86 14.58
C ASN A 68 2.62 -4.58 15.16
N GLY A 69 3.55 -4.07 14.33
CA GLY A 69 4.94 -3.82 14.72
C GLY A 69 5.87 -5.03 14.57
N ASP A 70 5.37 -6.18 14.08
CA ASP A 70 6.11 -7.41 13.83
C ASP A 70 7.16 -7.21 12.72
N TYR A 71 6.80 -6.44 11.68
CA TYR A 71 7.68 -6.18 10.53
C TYR A 71 7.95 -4.68 10.34
N LYS A 72 9.20 -4.25 10.56
CA LYS A 72 9.62 -2.85 10.41
C LYS A 72 10.63 -2.59 9.28
N ASN A 73 11.06 -3.65 8.58
CA ASN A 73 12.04 -3.55 7.48
C ASN A 73 11.37 -3.11 6.16
N ILE A 74 10.69 -1.97 6.20
CA ILE A 74 9.97 -1.39 5.07
C ILE A 74 10.05 0.13 5.13
N SER A 75 10.21 0.76 3.97
CA SER A 75 10.28 2.22 3.92
C SER A 75 8.91 2.85 4.22
N LYS A 76 8.90 3.99 4.91
CA LYS A 76 7.67 4.78 5.15
C LYS A 76 6.98 5.16 3.84
N LYS A 77 7.76 5.40 2.78
CA LYS A 77 7.25 5.70 1.44
C LYS A 77 6.48 4.50 0.87
N SER A 78 7.02 3.29 1.02
CA SER A 78 6.36 2.04 0.60
C SER A 78 5.02 1.88 1.32
N ILE A 79 4.99 2.10 2.64
CA ILE A 79 3.75 2.01 3.44
C ILE A 79 2.68 2.99 2.95
N VAL A 80 3.03 4.26 2.72
CA VAL A 80 2.05 5.25 2.28
C VAL A 80 1.54 4.92 0.89
N PHE A 81 2.44 4.50 0.00
CA PHE A 81 2.07 4.06 -1.33
C PHE A 81 1.09 2.87 -1.27
N ILE A 82 1.37 1.87 -0.43
CA ILE A 82 0.47 0.74 -0.18
C ILE A 82 -0.91 1.22 0.30
N ILE A 83 -0.95 2.05 1.35
CA ILE A 83 -2.19 2.57 1.93
C ILE A 83 -2.98 3.36 0.89
N ALA A 84 -2.32 4.23 0.12
CA ALA A 84 -2.95 5.02 -0.93
C ALA A 84 -3.52 4.15 -2.05
N SER A 85 -2.76 3.17 -2.53
CA SER A 85 -3.23 2.23 -3.56
C SER A 85 -4.42 1.41 -3.08
N ILE A 86 -4.43 0.98 -1.81
CA ILE A 86 -5.55 0.25 -1.23
C ILE A 86 -6.78 1.14 -1.06
N LEU A 87 -6.61 2.36 -0.57
CA LEU A 87 -7.75 3.26 -0.42
C LEU A 87 -8.38 3.58 -1.76
N TYR A 88 -7.56 3.88 -2.77
CA TYR A 88 -8.03 4.06 -4.14
C TYR A 88 -8.75 2.81 -4.64
N PHE A 89 -8.17 1.62 -4.42
CA PHE A 89 -8.83 0.37 -4.78
C PHE A 89 -10.17 0.21 -4.08
N VAL A 90 -10.30 0.51 -2.78
CA VAL A 90 -11.55 0.30 -2.02
C VAL A 90 -12.64 1.33 -2.37
N SER A 91 -12.28 2.61 -2.42
CA SER A 91 -13.19 3.73 -2.64
C SER A 91 -12.45 4.84 -3.39
N PRO A 92 -12.45 4.81 -4.73
CA PRO A 92 -11.77 5.83 -5.55
C PRO A 92 -12.26 7.26 -5.28
N ILE A 93 -13.51 7.40 -4.84
CA ILE A 93 -14.24 8.68 -4.72
C ILE A 93 -13.74 9.50 -3.51
N ASP A 94 -13.24 8.86 -2.44
CA ASP A 94 -12.98 9.56 -1.17
C ASP A 94 -11.64 10.32 -1.11
N ILE A 95 -10.73 10.15 -2.08
CA ILE A 95 -9.34 10.67 -2.00
C ILE A 95 -8.95 11.54 -3.19
N VAL A 96 -9.73 11.48 -4.27
CA VAL A 96 -9.42 12.21 -5.49
C VAL A 96 -10.14 13.55 -5.43
N PRO A 97 -9.43 14.69 -5.26
CA PRO A 97 -10.04 15.99 -5.49
C PRO A 97 -10.48 16.07 -6.96
N ASP A 98 -11.51 16.85 -7.28
CA ASP A 98 -12.20 16.96 -8.58
C ASP A 98 -11.31 17.24 -9.82
N PHE A 99 -9.98 17.32 -9.65
CA PHE A 99 -8.98 17.58 -10.69
C PHE A 99 -8.59 16.37 -11.57
N ILE A 100 -9.12 15.16 -11.32
CA ILE A 100 -8.91 13.97 -12.20
C ILE A 100 -10.18 13.62 -12.99
N VAL A 101 -11.05 14.59 -13.25
CA VAL A 101 -12.10 14.45 -14.27
C VAL A 101 -11.44 14.57 -15.64
N GLY A 102 -10.81 13.49 -16.15
CA GLY A 102 -10.22 13.52 -17.49
C GLY A 102 -9.36 12.32 -17.93
N PHE A 103 -8.87 11.48 -17.02
CA PHE A 103 -8.19 10.24 -17.42
C PHE A 103 -9.14 9.06 -17.20
N GLY A 104 -9.64 8.51 -18.31
CA GLY A 104 -10.58 7.41 -18.33
C GLY A 104 -10.16 6.23 -17.45
N ILE A 105 -11.10 5.79 -16.62
CA ILE A 105 -11.32 4.43 -16.12
C ILE A 105 -10.04 3.60 -15.97
N LEU A 106 -9.28 3.86 -14.90
CA LEU A 106 -8.39 2.84 -14.36
C LEU A 106 -9.28 1.71 -13.81
N ASP A 107 -9.28 0.55 -14.46
CA ASP A 107 -9.88 -0.65 -13.89
C ASP A 107 -9.31 -0.88 -12.48
N ASP A 108 -10.15 -1.21 -11.50
CA ASP A 108 -9.77 -1.35 -10.08
C ASP A 108 -8.56 -2.30 -9.93
N ALA A 109 -8.48 -3.32 -10.79
CA ALA A 109 -7.37 -4.27 -10.83
C ALA A 109 -6.04 -3.68 -11.33
N ALA A 110 -6.06 -2.66 -12.19
CA ALA A 110 -4.86 -2.05 -12.75
C ALA A 110 -4.06 -1.30 -11.68
N VAL A 111 -4.74 -0.60 -10.76
CA VAL A 111 -4.09 0.12 -9.66
C VAL A 111 -3.39 -0.83 -8.71
N LEU A 112 -4.07 -1.93 -8.34
CA LEU A 112 -3.48 -2.92 -7.45
C LEU A 112 -2.30 -3.66 -8.13
N SER A 113 -2.42 -3.96 -9.43
CA SER A 113 -1.35 -4.57 -10.22
C SER A 113 -0.12 -3.65 -10.32
N PHE A 114 -0.32 -2.36 -10.56
CA PHE A 114 0.74 -1.36 -10.55
C PHE A 114 1.40 -1.26 -9.17
N ALA A 115 0.60 -1.23 -8.11
CA ALA A 115 1.11 -1.17 -6.75
C ALA A 115 2.00 -2.36 -6.43
N ILE A 116 1.53 -3.58 -6.70
CA ILE A 116 2.28 -4.83 -6.51
C ILE A 116 3.58 -4.83 -7.32
N LYS A 117 3.54 -4.39 -8.58
CA LYS A 117 4.74 -4.29 -9.43
C LYS A 117 5.78 -3.35 -8.82
N GLN A 118 5.34 -2.19 -8.36
CA GLN A 118 6.21 -1.18 -7.76
C GLN A 118 6.79 -1.62 -6.39
N LEU A 119 6.09 -2.53 -5.70
CA LEU A 119 6.46 -3.04 -4.38
C LEU A 119 7.12 -4.42 -4.43
N SER A 120 7.42 -4.95 -5.61
CA SER A 120 7.93 -6.31 -5.79
C SER A 120 9.16 -6.61 -4.92
N SER A 121 10.11 -5.68 -4.83
CA SER A 121 11.30 -5.83 -3.97
C SER A 121 10.96 -5.86 -2.47
N GLU A 122 10.00 -5.06 -2.03
CA GLU A 122 9.55 -5.04 -0.63
C GLU A 122 8.76 -6.30 -0.28
N LEU A 123 7.97 -6.81 -1.22
CA LEU A 123 7.24 -8.07 -1.09
C LEU A 123 8.20 -9.26 -1.00
N GLU A 124 9.26 -9.31 -1.81
CA GLU A 124 10.25 -10.38 -1.70
C GLU A 124 11.01 -10.31 -0.36
N LYS A 125 11.43 -9.13 0.11
CA LYS A 125 12.02 -8.98 1.46
C LYS A 125 11.07 -9.46 2.56
N PHE A 126 9.79 -9.11 2.46
CA PHE A 126 8.79 -9.53 3.44
C PHE A 126 8.55 -11.04 3.41
N LYS A 127 8.53 -11.63 2.22
CA LYS A 127 8.39 -13.08 2.01
C LYS A 127 9.59 -13.86 2.55
N GLU A 128 10.80 -13.35 2.37
CA GLU A 128 12.01 -13.92 2.97
C GLU A 128 11.94 -13.87 4.50
N TRP A 129 11.56 -12.72 5.05
CA TRP A 129 11.34 -12.57 6.50
C TRP A 129 10.29 -13.56 7.02
N LYS A 130 9.14 -13.69 6.34
CA LYS A 130 8.08 -14.65 6.69
C LYS A 130 8.56 -16.11 6.70
N LYS A 131 9.49 -16.47 5.80
CA LYS A 131 10.09 -17.82 5.77
C LYS A 131 11.10 -18.04 6.90
N SER A 132 11.74 -16.96 7.36
CA SER A 132 12.69 -17.00 8.46
C SER A 132 12.03 -16.98 9.84
N GLU A 133 10.76 -16.59 9.93
CA GLU A 133 10.00 -16.71 11.17
C GLU A 133 9.80 -18.21 11.50
N PRO A 134 10.10 -18.64 12.74
CA PRO A 134 9.78 -19.99 13.17
C PRO A 134 8.27 -20.20 13.01
N ILE A 135 7.89 -21.35 12.45
CA ILE A 135 6.48 -21.76 12.31
C ILE A 135 5.90 -21.86 13.73
N ASN A 136 5.33 -20.77 14.23
CA ASN A 136 4.52 -20.77 15.43
C ASN A 136 3.16 -21.34 15.03
N LEU A 137 3.06 -22.67 15.04
CA LEU A 137 1.77 -23.38 15.13
C LEU A 137 1.09 -22.89 16.42
N LYS A 138 0.17 -21.93 16.28
CA LYS A 138 -0.83 -21.60 17.28
C LYS A 138 -2.17 -22.18 16.84
#